data_AF-A0A6S6SN58-F1
#
_entry.id   AF-A0A6S6SN58-F1
#
_cell.length_a   1.000
_cell.length_b   1.000
_cell.length_c   1.000
_cell.angle_alpha   90.00
_cell.angle_beta   90.00
_cell.angle_gamma   90.00
#
_symmetry.space_group_name_H-M   'P 1'
#
loop_
_entity.id
_entity.type
_entity.pdbx_description
1 polymer ?
#
loop_
_entity_poly.entity_id
_entity_poly.type
_entity_poly.pdbx_seq_one_letter_code
_entity_poly.pdbx_strand_id
1 'polypeptide(L)'
;MRLKSSAKDFSININGASWKFIDSLVAKDIPQLNFKKYVYDPCQIELTELENDFAQFLEENSSDMLWWYKNSNQTHQNEIFIQYLNIKISPDFMVMMEDGFLGLFILDQNQRNLKDIAKILQNFIKIYNSKHKLFGGIITKCNDSFWISDSSEYEELIDDGIIQENDERKWYKLKTYINNLNCE
;
A
#
# COMPACT_ATOMS: atom_id res chain seq x y z
N MET A 1 26.95 -0.95 8.60
CA MET A 1 26.67 0.50 8.77
C MET A 1 25.20 0.66 9.13
N ARG A 2 24.87 0.97 10.39
CA ARG A 2 23.48 1.15 10.85
C ARG A 2 23.00 2.54 10.42
N LEU A 3 22.04 2.60 9.50
CA LEU A 3 21.35 3.84 9.14
C LEU A 3 20.48 4.27 10.31
N LYS A 4 20.87 5.36 10.99
CA LYS A 4 20.02 6.07 11.94
C LYS A 4 19.17 7.05 11.13
N SER A 5 17.97 6.65 10.70
CA SER A 5 17.00 7.56 10.09
C SER A 5 16.21 8.29 11.19
N SER A 6 15.96 9.58 11.02
CA SER A 6 15.15 10.40 11.92
C SER A 6 13.83 10.79 11.25
N ALA A 7 12.80 11.10 12.04
CA ALA A 7 11.50 11.53 11.51
C ALA A 7 11.56 12.79 10.62
N LYS A 8 12.67 13.56 10.66
CA LYS A 8 12.89 14.74 9.82
C LYS A 8 13.26 14.40 8.37
N ASP A 9 13.62 13.15 8.11
CA ASP A 9 14.12 12.70 6.80
C ASP A 9 13.01 12.21 5.85
N PHE A 10 11.76 12.21 6.34
CA PHE A 10 10.60 11.72 5.62
C PHE A 10 9.53 12.81 5.53
N SER A 11 8.98 13.02 4.33
CA SER A 11 7.78 13.83 4.14
C SER A 11 6.82 13.09 3.21
N ILE A 12 5.54 13.02 3.58
CA ILE A 12 4.48 12.75 2.61
C ILE A 12 4.19 14.09 1.94
N ASN A 13 4.37 14.17 0.63
CA ASN A 13 4.06 15.38 -0.12
C ASN A 13 2.90 15.08 -1.07
N ILE A 14 1.71 15.50 -0.66
CA ILE A 14 0.51 15.46 -1.49
C ILE A 14 0.24 16.93 -1.85
N ASN A 15 0.87 17.46 -2.89
CA ASN A 15 0.67 18.86 -3.34
C ASN A 15 0.57 19.92 -2.22
N GLY A 16 1.50 19.94 -1.26
CA GLY A 16 1.45 20.93 -0.17
C GLY A 16 0.27 20.77 0.81
N ALA A 17 -0.43 19.64 0.77
CA ALA A 17 -1.54 19.35 1.64
C ALA A 17 -1.06 18.49 2.83
N SER A 18 -1.14 19.08 4.02
CA SER A 18 -0.92 18.41 5.32
C SER A 18 -1.87 17.21 5.51
N TRP A 19 -1.69 16.41 6.56
CA TRP A 19 -2.63 15.36 7.03
C TRP A 19 -4.13 15.70 6.86
N LYS A 20 -4.49 16.99 6.96
CA LYS A 20 -5.83 17.54 6.65
C LYS A 20 -6.41 17.14 5.27
N PHE A 21 -5.60 16.81 4.28
CA PHE A 21 -6.09 16.36 2.96
C PHE A 21 -6.50 14.89 2.96
N ILE A 22 -5.76 14.04 3.69
CA ILE A 22 -6.16 12.65 3.92
C ILE A 22 -7.52 12.63 4.65
N ASP A 23 -7.71 13.55 5.61
CA ASP A 23 -8.99 13.77 6.28
C ASP A 23 -10.10 14.32 5.36
N SER A 24 -9.76 14.92 4.21
CA SER A 24 -10.70 15.58 3.28
C SER A 24 -11.22 14.69 2.14
N LEU A 25 -10.67 13.48 1.96
CA LEU A 25 -11.10 12.51 0.93
C LEU A 25 -12.49 11.90 1.20
N VAL A 26 -13.29 12.48 2.11
CA VAL A 26 -14.56 11.97 2.66
C VAL A 26 -15.80 12.40 1.86
N ALA A 27 -15.68 13.06 0.70
CA ALA A 27 -16.87 13.55 0.01
C ALA A 27 -16.75 13.51 -1.52
N LYS A 28 -17.41 12.51 -2.15
CA LYS A 28 -18.37 12.67 -3.26
C LYS A 28 -18.74 11.32 -3.91
N ASP A 29 -20.04 11.14 -4.16
CA ASP A 29 -20.60 10.10 -5.02
C ASP A 29 -20.24 10.34 -6.50
N ILE A 30 -19.67 9.34 -7.18
CA ILE A 30 -19.40 9.37 -8.64
C ILE A 30 -19.57 7.95 -9.27
N PRO A 31 -20.21 7.80 -10.45
CA PRO A 31 -20.41 6.53 -11.19
C PRO A 31 -19.38 6.36 -12.34
N GLN A 32 -18.99 5.21 -12.94
CA GLN A 32 -19.00 3.76 -12.67
C GLN A 32 -17.83 3.15 -13.51
N LEU A 33 -16.80 2.59 -12.87
CA LEU A 33 -16.53 1.15 -12.95
C LEU A 33 -17.16 0.57 -11.67
N ASN A 34 -17.65 -0.66 -11.65
CA ASN A 34 -18.39 -1.23 -10.50
C ASN A 34 -17.48 -1.55 -9.28
N PHE A 35 -16.59 -0.63 -8.92
CA PHE A 35 -15.80 -0.65 -7.70
C PHE A 35 -16.47 0.31 -6.70
N LYS A 36 -17.10 -0.24 -5.67
CA LYS A 36 -18.00 0.48 -4.78
C LYS A 36 -17.27 1.48 -3.88
N LYS A 37 -15.94 1.34 -3.69
CA LYS A 37 -15.17 2.09 -2.69
C LYS A 37 -13.96 2.86 -3.26
N TYR A 38 -13.97 3.19 -4.54
CA TYR A 38 -12.87 3.94 -5.20
C TYR A 38 -13.03 5.47 -5.08
N VAL A 39 -11.95 6.22 -4.79
CA VAL A 39 -12.01 7.66 -4.41
C VAL A 39 -11.99 8.66 -5.59
N TYR A 40 -11.61 8.26 -6.81
CA TYR A 40 -11.50 9.21 -7.95
C TYR A 40 -12.32 8.80 -9.18
N ASP A 41 -12.69 9.78 -10.01
CA ASP A 41 -13.25 9.56 -11.34
C ASP A 41 -12.17 8.94 -12.25
N PRO A 42 -12.34 7.70 -12.74
CA PRO A 42 -11.33 7.04 -13.56
C PRO A 42 -11.33 7.65 -14.97
N CYS A 43 -10.63 8.76 -15.16
CA CYS A 43 -10.10 9.09 -16.47
C CYS A 43 -9.03 8.03 -16.82
N GLN A 44 -9.50 6.92 -17.41
CA GLN A 44 -8.72 5.87 -18.09
C GLN A 44 -7.38 5.53 -17.42
N ILE A 45 -7.43 5.07 -16.18
CA ILE A 45 -6.25 4.49 -15.56
C ILE A 45 -6.08 3.09 -16.11
N GLU A 46 -5.10 2.89 -16.99
CA GLU A 46 -4.70 1.54 -17.41
C GLU A 46 -4.18 0.77 -16.19
N LEU A 47 -4.80 -0.37 -15.91
CA LEU A 47 -4.41 -1.30 -14.86
C LEU A 47 -3.70 -2.49 -15.50
N THR A 48 -2.59 -2.92 -14.93
CA THR A 48 -2.00 -4.23 -15.27
C THR A 48 -2.92 -5.36 -14.80
N GLU A 49 -2.70 -6.59 -15.27
CA GLU A 49 -3.48 -7.76 -14.81
C GLU A 49 -3.41 -7.92 -13.28
N LEU A 50 -2.21 -7.83 -12.70
CA LEU A 50 -2.00 -7.88 -11.26
C LEU A 50 -2.71 -6.74 -10.51
N GLU A 51 -2.71 -5.53 -11.08
CA GLU A 51 -3.41 -4.38 -10.48
C GLU A 51 -4.93 -4.54 -10.52
N ASN A 52 -5.47 -5.09 -11.61
CA ASN A 52 -6.90 -5.42 -11.72
C ASN A 52 -7.29 -6.48 -10.71
N ASP A 53 -6.52 -7.55 -10.61
CA ASP A 53 -6.74 -8.63 -9.64
C ASP A 53 -6.72 -8.10 -8.20
N PHE A 54 -5.79 -7.19 -7.91
CA PHE A 54 -5.68 -6.60 -6.58
C PHE A 54 -6.85 -5.67 -6.25
N ALA A 55 -7.25 -4.83 -7.20
CA ALA A 55 -8.44 -3.99 -7.05
C ALA A 55 -9.70 -4.84 -6.80
N GLN A 56 -9.86 -5.94 -7.54
CA GLN A 56 -10.96 -6.89 -7.32
C GLN A 56 -10.88 -7.52 -5.93
N PHE A 57 -9.71 -7.95 -5.47
CA PHE A 57 -9.52 -8.48 -4.12
C PHE A 57 -9.95 -7.48 -3.03
N LEU A 58 -9.60 -6.20 -3.19
CA LEU A 58 -9.99 -5.16 -2.24
C LEU A 58 -11.52 -4.98 -2.19
N GLU A 59 -12.18 -5.00 -3.34
CA GLU A 59 -13.64 -4.86 -3.46
C GLU A 59 -14.40 -6.07 -2.87
N GLU A 60 -13.89 -7.27 -3.08
CA GLU A 60 -14.45 -8.51 -2.51
C GLU A 60 -14.26 -8.62 -1.00
N ASN A 61 -13.20 -8.02 -0.46
CA ASN A 61 -12.88 -8.02 0.97
C ASN A 61 -13.13 -6.65 1.62
N SER A 62 -14.09 -5.89 1.07
CA SER A 62 -14.32 -4.49 1.40
C SER A 62 -15.08 -4.23 2.70
N SER A 63 -15.48 -5.25 3.47
CA SER A 63 -16.38 -5.05 4.63
C SER A 63 -15.85 -4.06 5.65
N ASP A 64 -14.53 -4.01 5.84
CA ASP A 64 -13.89 -3.16 6.86
C ASP A 64 -13.12 -1.97 6.23
N MET A 65 -13.26 -1.76 4.92
CA MET A 65 -12.57 -0.72 4.16
C MET A 65 -13.49 0.46 3.90
N LEU A 66 -13.08 1.70 4.18
CA LEU A 66 -13.82 2.90 3.74
C LEU A 66 -13.63 3.15 2.25
N TRP A 67 -12.38 3.13 1.81
CA TRP A 67 -12.03 3.38 0.42
C TRP A 67 -10.64 2.85 0.06
N TRP A 68 -10.40 2.73 -1.23
CA TRP A 68 -9.06 2.52 -1.77
C TRP A 68 -8.77 3.46 -2.93
N TYR A 69 -7.49 3.70 -3.15
CA TYR A 69 -6.97 4.60 -4.16
C TYR A 69 -5.82 3.91 -4.89
N LYS A 70 -5.87 3.91 -6.22
CA LYS A 70 -4.75 3.52 -7.08
C LYS A 70 -4.01 4.79 -7.48
N ASN A 71 -2.72 4.82 -7.19
CA ASN A 71 -1.87 5.93 -7.57
C ASN A 71 -1.64 5.90 -9.08
N SER A 72 -1.71 7.06 -9.73
CA SER A 72 -1.57 7.14 -11.19
C SER A 72 -0.11 7.37 -11.59
N ASN A 73 0.35 6.63 -12.59
CA ASN A 73 1.70 6.82 -13.16
C ASN A 73 1.71 7.92 -14.24
N GLN A 74 0.53 8.43 -14.65
CA GLN A 74 0.37 9.19 -15.90
C GLN A 74 0.14 10.69 -15.71
N THR A 75 -0.28 11.15 -14.52
CA THR A 75 -0.46 12.60 -14.27
C THR A 75 0.27 13.03 -13.00
N HIS A 76 1.37 13.76 -13.18
CA HIS A 76 2.20 14.33 -12.10
C HIS A 76 1.43 15.22 -11.12
N GLN A 77 0.21 15.64 -11.45
CA GLN A 77 -0.56 16.56 -10.63
C GLN A 77 -1.19 15.92 -9.39
N ASN A 78 -1.38 14.60 -9.33
CA ASN A 78 -2.06 13.94 -8.19
C ASN A 78 -1.27 12.75 -7.60
N GLU A 79 0.01 12.61 -7.94
CA GLU A 79 0.83 11.50 -7.46
C GLU A 79 1.09 11.62 -5.96
N ILE A 80 0.73 10.59 -5.20
CA ILE A 80 1.04 10.49 -3.78
C ILE A 80 2.38 9.78 -3.61
N PHE A 81 3.30 10.38 -2.85
CA PHE A 81 4.59 9.77 -2.62
C PHE A 81 5.18 10.03 -1.24
N ILE A 82 6.02 9.08 -0.83
CA ILE A 82 6.92 9.14 0.30
C ILE A 82 8.27 9.63 -0.24
N GLN A 83 8.72 10.78 0.25
CA GLN A 83 10.08 11.26 -0.02
C GLN A 83 11.01 10.83 1.12
N TYR A 84 12.12 10.18 0.78
CA TYR A 84 13.23 9.88 1.69
C TYR A 84 14.56 10.24 1.03
N LEU A 85 15.24 11.26 1.55
CA LEU A 85 16.43 11.84 0.90
C LEU A 85 16.14 12.21 -0.56
N ASN A 86 16.85 11.60 -1.52
CA ASN A 86 16.66 11.80 -2.97
C ASN A 86 15.79 10.70 -3.62
N ILE A 87 15.18 9.83 -2.82
CA ILE A 87 14.37 8.71 -3.31
C ILE A 87 12.89 9.06 -3.10
N LYS A 88 12.12 8.92 -4.17
CA LYS A 88 10.66 9.07 -4.19
C LYS A 88 10.03 7.68 -4.35
N ILE A 89 9.12 7.33 -3.44
CA ILE A 89 8.37 6.08 -3.50
C ILE A 89 6.90 6.40 -3.57
N SER A 90 6.25 5.91 -4.62
CA SER A 90 4.82 6.09 -4.85
C SER A 90 4.16 4.74 -4.60
N PRO A 91 3.37 4.58 -3.50
CA PRO A 91 2.54 3.39 -3.31
C PRO A 91 1.68 3.17 -4.56
N ASP A 92 1.54 1.92 -5.01
CA ASP A 92 0.65 1.62 -6.13
C ASP A 92 -0.81 1.72 -5.68
N PHE A 93 -1.08 1.28 -4.45
CA PHE A 93 -2.39 1.36 -3.82
C PHE A 93 -2.30 1.95 -2.42
N MET A 94 -3.36 2.66 -2.04
CA MET A 94 -3.63 3.10 -0.69
C MET A 94 -5.02 2.63 -0.28
N VAL A 95 -5.19 2.23 0.97
CA VAL A 95 -6.45 1.71 1.50
C VAL A 95 -6.75 2.35 2.84
N MET A 96 -7.91 2.97 2.99
CA MET A 96 -8.39 3.47 4.29
C MET A 96 -9.38 2.48 4.87
N MET A 97 -9.12 2.04 6.10
CA MET A 97 -9.99 1.15 6.87
C MET A 97 -11.01 1.96 7.69
N GLU A 98 -12.14 1.35 8.04
CA GLU A 98 -13.20 1.98 8.84
C GLU A 98 -12.74 2.44 10.23
N ASP A 99 -11.75 1.77 10.80
CA ASP A 99 -11.17 2.05 12.10
C ASP A 99 -9.98 3.05 12.06
N GLY A 100 -9.74 3.63 10.88
CA GLY A 100 -8.77 4.70 10.64
C GLY A 100 -7.36 4.24 10.28
N PHE A 101 -7.11 2.95 10.10
CA PHE A 101 -5.83 2.49 9.54
C PHE A 101 -5.70 2.86 8.06
N LEU A 102 -4.56 3.42 7.68
CA LEU A 102 -4.20 3.70 6.29
C LEU A 102 -3.12 2.72 5.83
N GLY A 103 -3.49 1.86 4.89
CA GLY A 103 -2.66 0.89 4.20
C GLY A 103 -1.92 1.51 3.02
N LEU A 104 -0.61 1.24 2.90
CA LEU A 104 0.25 1.68 1.80
C LEU A 104 0.87 0.45 1.11
N PHE A 105 0.48 0.18 -0.13
CA PHE A 105 0.86 -1.04 -0.83
C PHE A 105 1.67 -0.78 -2.09
N ILE A 106 2.76 -1.52 -2.24
CA ILE A 106 3.54 -1.60 -3.48
C ILE A 106 3.29 -2.99 -4.06
N LEU A 107 2.84 -3.09 -5.30
CA LEU A 107 2.74 -4.37 -5.97
C LEU A 107 4.14 -4.82 -6.43
N ASP A 108 4.45 -6.09 -6.24
CA ASP A 108 5.62 -6.75 -6.80
C ASP A 108 5.42 -6.91 -8.31
N GLN A 109 5.68 -5.81 -9.01
CA GLN A 109 5.74 -5.78 -10.46
C GLN A 109 7.20 -5.88 -10.88
N ASN A 110 7.46 -6.71 -11.89
CA ASN A 110 8.75 -6.82 -12.53
C ASN A 110 9.32 -5.43 -12.84
N GLN A 111 10.63 -5.21 -12.58
CA GLN A 111 11.45 -4.02 -12.87
C GLN A 111 11.70 -3.02 -11.71
N ARG A 112 11.18 -3.22 -10.49
CA ARG A 112 11.49 -2.36 -9.33
C ARG A 112 12.57 -2.95 -8.43
N ASN A 113 13.45 -2.11 -7.87
CA ASN A 113 14.33 -2.51 -6.77
C ASN A 113 13.52 -2.56 -5.46
N LEU A 114 12.81 -3.67 -5.26
CA LEU A 114 11.89 -3.85 -4.13
C LEU A 114 12.59 -3.90 -2.78
N LYS A 115 13.87 -4.28 -2.73
CA LYS A 115 14.64 -4.30 -1.48
C LYS A 115 14.78 -2.92 -0.86
N ASP A 116 15.17 -1.93 -1.65
CA ASP A 116 15.30 -0.56 -1.16
C ASP A 116 13.93 0.07 -0.89
N ILE A 117 12.93 -0.21 -1.74
CA ILE A 117 11.56 0.29 -1.56
C ILE A 117 10.96 -0.24 -0.25
N ALA A 118 11.01 -1.55 -0.02
CA ALA A 118 10.50 -2.17 1.19
C ALA A 118 11.17 -1.59 2.44
N LYS A 119 12.49 -1.43 2.42
CA LYS A 119 13.22 -0.84 3.54
C LYS A 119 12.77 0.58 3.85
N ILE A 120 12.59 1.43 2.84
CA ILE A 120 12.18 2.82 3.03
C ILE A 120 10.72 2.87 3.48
N LEU A 121 9.82 2.11 2.85
CA LEU A 121 8.41 2.03 3.20
C LEU A 121 8.23 1.56 4.66
N GLN A 122 8.91 0.50 5.07
CA GLN A 122 8.79 -0.03 6.43
C GLN A 122 9.40 0.91 7.48
N ASN A 123 10.50 1.59 7.17
CA ASN A 123 11.00 2.64 8.05
C ASN A 123 10.02 3.80 8.18
N PHE A 124 9.39 4.20 7.07
CA PHE A 124 8.36 5.23 7.06
C PHE A 124 7.17 4.82 7.94
N ILE A 125 6.58 3.65 7.70
CA ILE A 125 5.47 3.12 8.49
C ILE A 125 5.86 3.09 9.96
N LYS A 126 7.00 2.48 10.33
CA LYS A 126 7.45 2.39 11.72
C LYS A 126 7.59 3.75 12.42
N ILE A 127 8.10 4.76 11.73
CA ILE A 127 8.29 6.11 12.30
C ILE A 127 6.94 6.79 12.52
N TYR A 128 6.04 6.71 11.54
CA TYR A 128 4.77 7.45 11.56
C TYR A 128 3.63 6.68 12.23
N ASN A 129 3.76 5.37 12.42
CA ASN A 129 2.72 4.54 13.03
C ASN A 129 2.39 4.96 14.48
N SER A 130 3.37 5.54 15.19
CA SER A 130 3.18 6.09 16.54
C SER A 130 2.19 7.25 16.62
N LYS A 131 1.85 7.89 15.50
CA LYS A 131 0.97 9.06 15.41
C LYS A 131 -0.22 8.85 14.48
N HIS A 132 -0.06 7.97 13.51
CA HIS A 132 -1.04 7.70 12.47
C HIS A 132 -1.14 6.19 12.35
N LYS A 133 -2.34 5.62 12.37
CA LYS A 133 -2.51 4.17 12.21
C LYS A 133 -2.09 3.76 10.79
N LEU A 134 -0.85 3.33 10.60
CA LEU A 134 -0.28 3.00 9.30
C LEU A 134 0.10 1.52 9.23
N PHE A 135 -0.18 0.92 8.08
CA PHE A 135 0.26 -0.44 7.76
C PHE A 135 0.57 -0.53 6.26
N GLY A 136 1.15 -1.63 5.83
CA GLY A 136 1.43 -1.84 4.41
C GLY A 136 2.75 -2.53 4.14
N GLY A 137 3.06 -2.71 2.86
CA GLY A 137 4.18 -3.53 2.43
C GLY A 137 4.16 -3.86 0.95
N ILE A 138 5.01 -4.81 0.58
CA ILE A 138 5.07 -5.33 -0.78
C ILE A 138 4.01 -6.42 -0.93
N ILE A 139 3.18 -6.32 -1.97
CA ILE A 139 2.11 -7.25 -2.27
C ILE A 139 2.48 -8.10 -3.48
N THR A 140 2.26 -9.41 -3.38
CA THR A 140 2.37 -10.33 -4.53
C THR A 140 1.15 -11.25 -4.59
N LYS A 141 0.91 -11.84 -5.76
CA LYS A 141 -0.14 -12.85 -5.97
C LYS A 141 0.52 -14.22 -6.18
N CYS A 142 0.18 -15.19 -5.34
CA CYS A 142 0.66 -16.57 -5.44
C CYS A 142 -0.48 -17.52 -5.09
N ASN A 143 -0.70 -18.55 -5.92
CA ASN A 143 -1.77 -19.55 -5.78
C ASN A 143 -3.15 -18.90 -5.52
N ASP A 144 -3.55 -17.96 -6.39
CA ASP A 144 -4.81 -17.21 -6.32
C ASP A 144 -5.06 -16.40 -5.04
N SER A 145 -4.03 -16.26 -4.20
CA SER A 145 -4.09 -15.47 -2.97
C SER A 145 -3.12 -14.30 -3.02
N PHE A 146 -3.51 -13.19 -2.41
CA PHE A 146 -2.61 -12.07 -2.19
C PHE A 146 -1.84 -12.25 -0.89
N TRP A 147 -0.55 -11.95 -0.96
CA TRP A 147 0.40 -12.02 0.14
C TRP A 147 1.07 -10.68 0.34
N ILE A 148 1.41 -10.36 1.58
CA ILE A 148 2.12 -9.14 1.96
C ILE A 148 3.42 -9.47 2.67
N SER A 149 4.48 -8.76 2.30
CA SER A 149 5.68 -8.64 3.12
C SER A 149 5.76 -7.25 3.73
N ASP A 150 5.71 -7.19 5.06
CA ASP A 150 5.91 -5.98 5.86
C ASP A 150 7.33 -5.89 6.44
N SER A 151 8.28 -6.60 5.83
CA SER A 151 9.68 -6.64 6.26
C SER A 151 10.53 -5.54 5.62
N SER A 152 11.42 -4.91 6.41
CA SER A 152 12.48 -4.03 5.88
C SER A 152 13.61 -4.79 5.19
N GLU A 153 13.67 -6.11 5.42
CA GLU A 153 14.58 -7.06 4.79
C GLU A 153 13.73 -7.87 3.80
N TYR A 154 13.50 -7.31 2.62
CA TYR A 154 12.66 -7.92 1.61
C TYR A 154 13.37 -9.10 0.95
N GLU A 155 12.65 -10.22 0.90
CA GLU A 155 13.02 -11.40 0.16
C GLU A 155 11.88 -11.73 -0.80
N GLU A 156 12.23 -11.85 -2.09
CA GLU A 156 11.28 -12.21 -3.13
C GLU A 156 10.63 -13.54 -2.79
N LEU A 157 9.33 -13.61 -3.03
CA LEU A 157 8.60 -14.86 -2.90
C LEU A 157 9.00 -15.75 -4.09
N ILE A 158 9.76 -16.81 -3.84
CA ILE A 158 10.17 -17.76 -4.88
C ILE A 158 9.04 -18.78 -5.06
N ASP A 159 8.63 -18.94 -6.32
CA ASP A 159 7.41 -19.60 -6.78
C ASP A 159 7.51 -21.14 -6.83
N ASP A 160 7.96 -21.77 -5.75
CA ASP A 160 7.88 -23.21 -5.57
C ASP A 160 6.48 -23.66 -5.11
N GLY A 161 5.52 -22.73 -5.05
CA GLY A 161 4.11 -22.99 -4.76
C GLY A 161 3.79 -23.42 -3.33
N ILE A 162 4.76 -23.44 -2.41
CA ILE A 162 4.55 -23.82 -1.00
C ILE A 162 5.18 -22.79 -0.08
N ILE A 163 4.38 -21.78 0.31
CA ILE A 163 4.69 -21.01 1.52
C ILE A 163 4.34 -21.92 2.69
N GLN A 164 5.37 -22.47 3.34
CA GLN A 164 5.18 -23.24 4.56
C GLN A 164 4.72 -22.29 5.67
N GLU A 165 3.86 -22.74 6.57
CA GLU A 165 3.31 -21.94 7.69
C GLU A 165 4.38 -21.45 8.69
N ASN A 166 5.66 -21.76 8.44
CA ASN A 166 6.84 -21.33 9.18
C ASN A 166 7.96 -20.80 8.26
N ASP A 167 7.63 -20.35 7.06
CA ASP A 167 8.61 -19.71 6.19
C ASP A 167 9.17 -18.47 6.91
N GLU A 168 10.47 -18.48 7.19
CA GLU A 168 11.16 -17.35 7.83
C GLU A 168 11.08 -16.08 6.95
N ARG A 169 10.75 -16.26 5.67
CA ARG A 169 10.36 -15.22 4.74
C ARG A 169 9.04 -14.63 5.22
N LYS A 170 9.12 -13.48 5.91
CA LYS A 170 8.01 -12.68 6.48
C LYS A 170 6.95 -12.29 5.45
N TRP A 171 6.16 -13.27 5.03
CA TRP A 171 5.05 -13.17 4.09
C TRP A 171 3.80 -13.67 4.78
N TYR A 172 2.73 -12.89 4.69
CA TYR A 172 1.45 -13.19 5.31
C TYR A 172 0.36 -13.16 4.25
N LYS A 173 -0.63 -14.06 4.34
CA LYS A 173 -1.84 -13.91 3.51
C LYS A 173 -2.47 -12.57 3.85
N LEU A 174 -2.67 -11.71 2.86
CA LEU A 174 -3.08 -10.32 3.07
C LEU A 174 -4.43 -10.24 3.79
N LYS A 175 -5.38 -11.12 3.46
CA LYS A 175 -6.67 -11.18 4.15
C LYS A 175 -6.51 -11.42 5.66
N THR A 176 -5.69 -12.39 6.04
CA THR A 176 -5.41 -12.70 7.45
C THR A 176 -4.66 -11.56 8.12
N TYR A 177 -3.70 -10.96 7.42
CA TYR A 177 -2.93 -9.81 7.91
C TYR A 177 -3.86 -8.63 8.27
N ILE A 178 -4.76 -8.24 7.35
CA ILE A 178 -5.71 -7.15 7.58
C ILE A 178 -6.63 -7.45 8.76
N ASN A 179 -7.17 -8.67 8.85
CA ASN A 179 -8.06 -9.06 9.94
C ASN A 179 -7.39 -8.99 11.33
N ASN A 180 -6.08 -9.21 11.41
CA ASN A 180 -5.35 -9.14 12.66
C ASN A 180 -5.08 -7.69 13.13
N LEU A 181 -5.12 -6.70 12.22
CA LEU A 181 -4.97 -5.28 12.57
C LEU A 181 -6.14 -4.77 13.43
N ASN A 182 -7.34 -5.33 13.21
CA ASN A 182 -8.57 -4.93 13.91
C ASN A 182 -8.66 -5.48 15.36
N CYS A 183 -7.68 -6.27 15.81
CA CYS A 183 -7.69 -6.97 17.10
C CYS A 183 -6.74 -6.36 18.15
N GLU A 184 -5.97 -5.32 17.82
CA GLU A 184 -5.06 -4.59 18.73
C GLU A 184 -5.63 -3.23 19.17
#